data_AF-A0A7K4X3B1-F1
#
_entry.id   AF-A0A7K4X3B1-F1
#
_cell.length_a   1.000
_cell.length_b   1.000
_cell.length_c   1.000
_cell.angle_alpha   90.00
_cell.angle_beta   90.00
_cell.angle_gamma   90.00
#
_symmetry.space_group_name_H-M   'P 1'
#
loop_
_entity.id
_entity.type
_entity.pdbx_description
1 polymer ?
#
loop_
_entity_poly.entity_id
_entity_poly.type
_entity_poly.pdbx_seq_one_letter_code
_entity_poly.pdbx_strand_id
1 'polypeptide(L)'
;ERVDPQAANNPDLHLNRATLLQYLERFQAALEGLSRAMALDPTWEEPRKRHGNLMEFLTRLCGLLENKGKLRGKRRRGLAGPVPLPLLGPLGGPGGPRPSPLPTLRAGN
;
A
#
# COMPACT_ATOMS: atom_id res chain seq x y z
N GLU A 1 8.32 24.62 1.28
CA GLU A 1 7.06 25.38 1.41
C GLU A 1 6.88 25.82 2.84
N ARG A 2 6.69 27.12 3.08
CA ARG A 2 6.21 27.62 4.37
C ARG A 2 4.74 27.22 4.46
N VAL A 3 4.45 26.16 5.21
CA VAL A 3 3.07 25.76 5.49
C VAL A 3 2.46 26.86 6.33
N ASP A 4 1.39 27.47 5.83
CA ASP A 4 0.66 28.51 6.55
C ASP A 4 0.20 27.92 7.91
N PRO A 5 0.59 28.50 9.06
CA PRO A 5 0.30 27.91 10.37
C PRO A 5 -1.21 27.74 10.62
N GLN A 6 -2.05 28.54 9.96
CA GLN A 6 -3.50 28.39 10.02
C GLN A 6 -4.00 27.17 9.21
N ALA A 7 -3.37 26.88 8.06
CA ALA A 7 -3.65 25.68 7.27
C ALA A 7 -3.14 24.40 7.95
N ALA A 8 -2.06 24.50 8.74
CA ALA A 8 -1.52 23.38 9.52
C ALA A 8 -2.50 22.87 10.60
N ASN A 9 -3.42 23.72 11.05
CA ASN A 9 -4.42 23.38 12.06
C ASN A 9 -5.81 23.07 11.48
N ASN A 10 -5.93 22.93 10.15
CA ASN A 10 -7.20 22.55 9.52
C ASN A 10 -7.33 21.01 9.43
N PRO A 11 -8.27 20.38 10.17
CA PRO A 11 -8.45 18.93 10.14
C PRO A 11 -8.84 18.40 8.74
N ASP A 12 -9.66 19.13 7.98
CA ASP A 12 -10.08 18.75 6.62
C ASP A 12 -8.90 18.63 5.65
N LEU A 13 -7.93 19.53 5.79
CA LEU A 13 -6.73 19.52 4.93
C LEU A 13 -5.91 18.26 5.17
N HIS A 14 -5.74 17.84 6.42
CA HIS A 14 -5.03 16.60 6.75
C HIS A 14 -5.81 15.36 6.27
N LEU A 15 -7.15 15.35 6.38
CA LEU A 15 -7.99 14.27 5.86
C LEU A 15 -7.87 14.14 4.34
N ASN A 16 -7.97 15.26 3.61
CA ASN A 16 -7.88 15.28 2.15
C ASN A 16 -6.49 14.83 1.67
N ARG A 17 -5.43 15.34 2.30
CA ARG A 17 -4.05 14.92 2.02
C ARG A 17 -3.85 13.43 2.30
N ALA A 18 -4.37 12.93 3.42
CA ALA A 18 -4.30 11.51 3.75
C ALA A 18 -5.02 10.64 2.73
N THR A 19 -6.19 11.06 2.27
CA THR A 19 -6.96 10.36 1.23
C THR A 19 -6.17 10.27 -0.07
N LEU A 20 -5.57 11.39 -0.53
CA LEU A 20 -4.70 11.40 -1.69
C LEU A 20 -3.49 10.46 -1.53
N LEU A 21 -2.84 10.49 -0.37
CA LEU A 21 -1.71 9.61 -0.07
C LEU A 21 -2.10 8.13 -0.03
N GLN A 22 -3.32 7.81 0.42
CA GLN A 22 -3.85 6.45 0.37
C GLN A 22 -4.05 5.98 -1.08
N TYR A 23 -4.58 6.84 -1.97
CA TYR A 23 -4.68 6.53 -3.41
C TYR A 23 -3.31 6.34 -4.08
N LEU A 24 -2.28 7.04 -3.61
CA LEU A 24 -0.90 6.88 -4.06
C LEU A 24 -0.16 5.72 -3.36
N GLU A 25 -0.87 4.89 -2.60
CA GLU A 25 -0.33 3.76 -1.83
C GLU A 25 0.77 4.15 -0.82
N ARG A 26 0.84 5.42 -0.43
CA ARG A 26 1.76 5.94 0.60
C ARG A 26 1.13 5.80 1.98
N PHE A 27 0.85 4.55 2.37
CA PHE A 27 0.01 4.22 3.52
C PHE A 27 0.50 4.80 4.85
N GLN A 28 1.82 4.79 5.10
CA GLN A 28 2.40 5.37 6.32
C GLN A 28 2.05 6.86 6.46
N ALA A 29 2.28 7.64 5.40
CA ALA A 29 2.00 9.07 5.39
C ALA A 29 0.49 9.36 5.42
N ALA A 30 -0.34 8.48 4.85
CA ALA A 30 -1.79 8.57 4.94
C ALA A 30 -2.26 8.41 6.40
N LEU A 31 -1.75 7.42 7.12
CA LEU A 31 -2.07 7.20 8.54
C LEU A 31 -1.68 8.39 9.40
N GLU A 32 -0.47 8.93 9.21
CA GLU A 32 -0.02 10.13 9.91
C GLU A 32 -0.94 11.33 9.67
N GLY A 33 -1.42 11.52 8.44
CA GLY A 33 -2.40 12.56 8.11
C GLY A 33 -3.75 12.34 8.82
N LEU A 34 -4.25 11.10 8.85
CA LEU A 34 -5.48 10.76 9.57
C LEU A 34 -5.33 11.00 11.07
N SER A 35 -4.22 10.58 11.68
CA SER A 35 -3.96 10.83 13.10
C SER A 35 -3.90 12.32 13.44
N ARG A 36 -3.34 13.15 12.54
CA ARG A 36 -3.37 14.61 12.70
C ARG A 36 -4.77 15.19 12.63
N ALA A 37 -5.59 14.76 11.66
CA ALA A 37 -6.98 15.19 11.57
C ALA A 37 -7.77 14.81 12.84
N MET A 38 -7.58 13.60 13.37
CA MET A 38 -8.18 13.14 14.63
C MET A 38 -7.73 13.96 15.84
N ALA A 39 -6.47 14.40 15.88
CA ALA A 39 -5.94 15.20 16.99
C ALA A 39 -6.45 16.66 16.95
N LEU A 40 -6.69 17.19 15.76
CA LEU A 40 -7.21 18.55 15.55
C LEU A 40 -8.71 18.66 15.80
N ASP A 41 -9.49 17.63 15.44
CA ASP A 41 -10.91 17.52 15.80
C ASP A 41 -11.24 16.11 16.32
N PRO A 42 -11.17 15.91 17.65
CA PRO A 42 -11.50 14.64 18.28
C PRO A 42 -12.98 14.23 18.17
N THR A 43 -13.88 15.18 17.88
CA THR A 43 -15.32 14.91 17.74
C THR A 43 -15.68 14.46 16.32
N TRP A 44 -14.77 14.65 15.37
CA TRP A 44 -14.94 14.25 13.99
C TRP A 44 -14.59 12.77 13.79
N GLU A 45 -15.63 11.97 13.58
CA GLU A 45 -15.48 10.51 13.48
C GLU A 45 -14.88 10.02 12.15
N GLU A 46 -14.94 10.81 11.08
CA GLU A 46 -14.54 10.36 9.74
C GLU A 46 -13.05 10.00 9.64
N PRO A 47 -12.09 10.83 10.12
CA PRO A 47 -10.68 10.44 10.18
C PRO A 47 -10.43 9.18 11.00
N ARG A 48 -11.14 9.00 12.12
CA ARG A 48 -11.02 7.83 12.99
C ARG A 48 -11.48 6.56 12.27
N LYS A 49 -12.63 6.62 11.59
CA LYS A 49 -13.15 5.51 10.77
C LYS A 49 -12.17 5.14 9.66
N ARG A 50 -11.66 6.13 8.91
CA ARG A 50 -10.68 5.89 7.84
C ARG A 50 -9.38 5.30 8.37
N HIS A 51 -8.89 5.79 9.51
CA HIS A 51 -7.68 5.27 10.14
C HIS A 51 -7.86 3.80 10.53
N GLY A 52 -9.00 3.45 11.17
CA GLY A 52 -9.34 2.08 11.53
C GLY A 52 -9.41 1.16 10.31
N ASN A 53 -10.14 1.57 9.27
CA ASN A 53 -10.28 0.80 8.02
C ASN A 53 -8.93 0.57 7.34
N LEU A 54 -8.08 1.59 7.29
CA LEU A 54 -6.75 1.47 6.68
C LEU A 54 -5.85 0.54 7.50
N MET A 55 -5.88 0.63 8.83
CA MET A 55 -5.16 -0.30 9.72
C MET A 55 -5.61 -1.75 9.54
N GLU A 56 -6.92 -2.00 9.50
CA GLU A 56 -7.46 -3.34 9.28
C GLU A 56 -7.03 -3.90 7.91
N PHE A 57 -7.14 -3.07 6.87
CA PHE A 57 -6.69 -3.42 5.52
C PHE A 57 -5.21 -3.82 5.50
N LEU A 58 -4.33 -2.98 6.06
CA LEU A 58 -2.89 -3.24 6.06
C LEU A 58 -2.53 -4.46 6.90
N THR A 59 -3.17 -4.64 8.06
CA THR A 59 -2.97 -5.81 8.91
C THR A 59 -3.32 -7.10 8.16
N ARG A 60 -4.48 -7.10 7.49
CA ARG A 60 -4.92 -8.25 6.69
C ARG A 60 -4.00 -8.49 5.49
N LEU A 61 -3.56 -7.43 4.82
CA LEU A 61 -2.65 -7.50 3.67
C LEU A 61 -1.30 -8.10 4.08
N CYS A 62 -0.68 -7.57 5.14
CA CYS A 62 0.57 -8.09 5.70
C CYS A 62 0.43 -9.56 6.09
N GLY A 63 -0.64 -9.93 6.80
CA GLY A 63 -0.88 -11.33 7.18
C GLY A 63 -1.06 -12.27 5.97
N LEU A 64 -1.65 -11.79 4.87
CA LEU A 64 -1.75 -12.55 3.62
C LEU A 64 -0.39 -12.68 2.92
N LEU A 65 0.44 -11.65 2.93
CA LEU A 65 1.77 -11.69 2.34
C LEU A 65 2.67 -12.69 3.09
N GLU A 66 2.69 -12.63 4.42
CA GLU A 66 3.42 -13.57 5.27
C GLU A 66 3.01 -15.02 5.03
N ASN A 67 1.70 -15.26 4.94
CA ASN A 67 1.14 -16.59 4.77
C ASN A 67 0.95 -17.03 3.31
N LYS A 68 1.44 -16.23 2.35
CA LYS A 68 1.31 -16.46 0.90
C LYS A 68 -0.13 -16.78 0.49
N GLY A 69 -1.08 -15.96 0.92
CA GLY A 69 -2.51 -16.12 0.62
C GLY A 69 -3.14 -17.38 1.21
N LYS A 70 -2.59 -17.88 2.33
CA LYS A 70 -2.99 -19.16 2.96
C LYS A 70 -2.75 -20.39 2.07
N LEU A 71 -1.89 -20.29 1.04
CA LEU A 71 -1.50 -21.42 0.21
C LEU A 71 -0.57 -22.36 0.99
N ARG A 72 -0.92 -23.65 1.03
CA ARG A 72 -0.19 -24.68 1.78
C ARG A 72 0.06 -25.93 0.92
N GLY A 73 1.05 -26.72 1.32
CA GLY A 73 1.31 -28.07 0.79
C GLY A 73 1.55 -28.13 -0.72
N LYS A 74 0.84 -29.06 -1.38
CA LYS A 74 0.98 -29.34 -2.82
C LYS A 74 0.63 -28.14 -3.71
N ARG A 75 -0.41 -27.37 -3.35
CA ARG A 75 -0.85 -26.18 -4.11
C ARG A 75 0.23 -25.11 -4.17
N ARG A 76 0.91 -24.86 -3.05
CA ARG A 76 2.04 -23.92 -3.01
C ARG A 76 3.20 -24.41 -3.87
N ARG A 77 3.57 -25.69 -3.77
CA ARG A 77 4.67 -26.25 -4.58
C ARG A 77 4.38 -26.23 -6.07
N GLY A 78 3.14 -26.54 -6.47
CA GLY A 78 2.72 -26.48 -7.88
C GLY A 78 2.79 -25.08 -8.50
N LEU A 79 2.60 -24.04 -7.69
CA LEU A 79 2.69 -22.63 -8.13
C LEU A 79 4.08 -22.01 -7.95
N ALA A 80 4.95 -22.62 -7.13
CA ALA A 80 6.28 -22.07 -6.82
C ALA A 80 7.36 -22.43 -7.86
N GLY A 81 6.99 -23.13 -8.93
CA GLY A 81 7.89 -23.44 -10.03
C GLY A 81 8.23 -22.20 -10.89
N PRO A 82 9.26 -22.30 -11.75
CA PRO A 82 9.55 -21.25 -12.71
C PRO A 82 8.35 -21.04 -13.64
N VAL A 83 7.95 -19.78 -13.81
CA VAL A 83 6.89 -19.40 -14.74
C VAL A 83 7.42 -19.58 -16.17
N PRO A 84 6.77 -20.38 -17.03
CA PRO A 84 7.17 -20.53 -18.42
C PRO A 84 7.17 -19.19 -19.17
N LEU A 85 8.22 -18.91 -19.96
CA LEU A 85 8.35 -17.67 -20.74
C LEU A 85 7.15 -17.37 -21.65
N PRO A 86 6.46 -18.35 -22.28
CA PRO A 86 5.26 -18.07 -23.07
C PRO A 86 4.11 -17.44 -22.27
N LEU A 87 4.03 -17.68 -20.94
CA LEU A 87 3.02 -17.04 -20.08
C LEU A 87 3.29 -15.55 -19.85
N LEU A 88 4.49 -15.07 -20.19
CA LEU A 88 4.83 -13.65 -20.14
C LEU A 88 4.32 -12.88 -21.37
N GLY A 89 3.77 -13.57 -22.37
CA GLY A 89 3.21 -12.96 -23.58
C GLY A 89 4.27 -12.10 -24.30
N PRO A 90 3.96 -10.82 -24.62
CA PRO A 90 4.89 -9.91 -25.30
C PRO A 90 6.23 -9.71 -24.57
N LEU A 91 6.27 -9.89 -23.25
CA LEU A 91 7.48 -9.74 -22.45
C LEU A 91 8.40 -10.96 -22.50
N GLY A 92 7.89 -12.12 -22.92
CA GLY A 92 8.65 -13.37 -23.02
C GLY A 92 9.25 -13.64 -24.41
N GLY A 93 9.01 -12.75 -25.37
CA GLY A 93 9.51 -12.87 -26.74
C GLY A 93 10.98 -12.44 -26.90
N PRO A 94 11.59 -12.71 -28.08
CA PRO A 94 12.92 -12.24 -28.40
C PRO A 94 12.97 -10.70 -28.34
N GLY A 95 13.87 -10.16 -27.51
CA GLY A 95 13.98 -8.73 -27.22
C GLY A 95 13.22 -8.25 -25.97
N GLY A 96 12.45 -9.11 -25.30
CA GLY A 96 11.79 -8.81 -24.04
C GLY A 96 12.77 -8.68 -22.85
N PRO A 97 12.38 -7.97 -21.78
CA PRO A 97 13.20 -7.84 -20.60
C PRO A 97 13.39 -9.20 -19.92
N ARG A 98 14.62 -9.48 -19.46
CA ARG A 98 14.90 -10.70 -18.71
C ARG A 98 14.20 -10.62 -17.34
N PRO A 99 13.35 -11.60 -16.98
CA PRO A 99 12.64 -11.56 -15.71
C PRO A 99 13.64 -11.62 -14.54
N SER A 100 13.43 -10.76 -13.55
CA SER A 100 14.19 -10.71 -12.31
C SER A 100 13.34 -11.23 -11.15
N PRO A 101 13.93 -11.96 -10.18
CA PRO A 101 13.20 -12.39 -9.00
C PRO A 101 12.70 -11.18 -8.20
N LEU A 102 11.47 -11.24 -7.67
CA LEU A 102 10.89 -10.17 -6.85
C LEU A 102 11.81 -9.65 -5.72
N PRO A 103 12.58 -10.50 -5.00
CA PRO A 103 13.48 -10.03 -3.94
C PRO A 103 14.64 -9.15 -4.40
N THR A 104 14.91 -9.08 -5.71
CA THR A 104 16.00 -8.30 -6.29
C THR A 104 15.56 -6.90 -6.77
N LEU A 105 14.26 -6.61 -6.71
CA LEU A 105 13.72 -5.32 -7.10
C LEU A 105 14.13 -4.23 -6.11
N ARG A 106 14.41 -3.04 -6.63
CA ARG A 106 14.72 -1.83 -5.84
C ARG A 106 13.49 -0.94 -5.75
N ALA A 107 13.44 -0.11 -4.71
CA ALA A 107 12.42 0.93 -4.61
C ALA A 107 12.50 1.85 -5.84
N GLY A 108 11.33 2.19 -6.40
CA GLY A 108 11.25 3.19 -7.46
C GLY A 108 11.65 4.57 -6.95
N ASN A 109 12.32 5.34 -7.79
CA ASN A 109 12.63 6.75 -7.53
C ASN A 109 11.36 7.61 -7.60
#